data_AF-A0A949QAU7-F1
#
_entry.id   AF-A0A949QAU7-F1
#
_cell.length_a   1.000
_cell.length_b   1.000
_cell.length_c   1.000
_cell.angle_alpha   90.00
_cell.angle_beta   90.00
_cell.angle_gamma   90.00
#
_symmetry.space_group_name_H-M   'P 1'
#
loop_
_entity.id
_entity.type
_entity.pdbx_description
1 polymer ?
#
loop_
_entity_poly.entity_id
_entity_poly.type
_entity_poly.pdbx_seq_one_letter_code
_entity_poly.pdbx_strand_id
1 'polypeptide(L)'
;MLTQQGSSFNEDVRLQSDVAVDALNTLASGMTSWVTPSQQNWFQWEANESVTGSEAVNMWLADCTARAHKALANSNFYHAVHLGYLDLGAFGTVGLYAEEGKDRPLNFRWHAGTFACAENEQGTVDRVFRFFTLTAGQAVEQFGDGAPAVCKQDVDANRRHNKHQFIHAVYPRDRKDRNPAGGPMGMPV
;
A
#
# COMPACT_ATOMS: atom_id res chain seq x y z
N MET A 1 -42.23 -14.81 9.41
CA MET A 1 -41.79 -16.07 8.79
C MET A 1 -42.11 -15.98 7.30
N LEU A 2 -41.16 -15.44 6.50
CA LEU A 2 -41.15 -15.53 5.04
C LEU A 2 -39.67 -15.61 4.63
N THR A 3 -39.24 -16.84 4.40
CA THR A 3 -37.94 -17.25 3.87
C THR A 3 -37.78 -16.73 2.45
N GLN A 4 -36.85 -15.78 2.23
CA GLN A 4 -36.28 -15.58 0.89
C GLN A 4 -35.27 -16.69 0.65
N GLN A 5 -35.59 -17.56 -0.30
CA GLN A 5 -34.68 -18.56 -0.86
C GLN A 5 -33.50 -17.85 -1.51
N GLY A 6 -32.29 -18.25 -1.13
CA GLY A 6 -31.07 -17.84 -1.80
C GLY A 6 -31.01 -18.46 -3.19
N SER A 7 -31.21 -17.66 -4.22
CA SER A 7 -30.63 -17.92 -5.53
C SER A 7 -29.16 -17.49 -5.46
N SER A 8 -28.23 -18.42 -5.66
CA SER A 8 -26.82 -18.10 -5.89
C SER A 8 -26.73 -17.24 -7.16
N PHE A 9 -26.55 -15.94 -6.99
CA PHE A 9 -26.39 -15.01 -8.09
C PHE A 9 -24.98 -15.19 -8.68
N ASN A 10 -24.91 -15.73 -9.90
CA ASN A 10 -23.66 -15.78 -10.65
C ASN A 10 -23.49 -14.44 -11.38
N GLU A 11 -22.66 -13.54 -10.84
CA GLU A 11 -22.50 -12.17 -11.34
C GLU A 11 -21.95 -12.11 -12.78
N ASP A 12 -21.22 -13.14 -13.21
CA ASP A 12 -20.65 -13.28 -14.55
C ASP A 12 -21.72 -13.31 -15.67
N VAL A 13 -22.98 -13.63 -15.34
CA VAL A 13 -24.08 -13.76 -16.32
C VAL A 13 -24.53 -12.40 -16.89
N ARG A 14 -24.06 -11.27 -16.33
CA ARG A 14 -24.44 -9.91 -16.79
C ARG A 14 -23.44 -9.23 -17.71
N LEU A 15 -22.24 -9.78 -17.90
CA LEU A 15 -21.27 -9.21 -18.83
C LEU A 15 -21.65 -9.59 -20.27
N GLN A 16 -22.22 -8.64 -21.00
CA GLN A 16 -22.59 -8.83 -22.40
C GLN A 16 -21.39 -8.73 -23.36
N SER A 17 -20.28 -8.16 -22.90
CA SER A 17 -19.03 -8.01 -23.64
C SER A 17 -17.84 -7.93 -22.67
N ASP A 18 -16.74 -8.56 -23.05
CA ASP A 18 -15.45 -8.61 -22.35
C ASP A 18 -14.46 -7.52 -22.79
N VAL A 19 -14.78 -6.77 -23.85
CA VAL A 19 -13.89 -5.76 -24.47
C VAL A 19 -13.33 -4.75 -23.45
N ALA A 20 -14.15 -4.29 -22.50
CA ALA A 20 -13.70 -3.35 -21.48
C ALA A 20 -12.70 -3.98 -20.49
N VAL A 21 -12.92 -5.26 -20.13
CA VAL A 21 -12.03 -6.02 -19.25
C VAL A 21 -10.70 -6.27 -19.96
N ASP A 22 -10.73 -6.65 -21.23
CA ASP A 22 -9.54 -6.88 -22.05
C ASP A 22 -8.73 -5.59 -22.27
N ALA A 23 -9.41 -4.47 -22.52
CA ALA A 23 -8.78 -3.16 -22.64
C ALA A 23 -8.09 -2.75 -21.34
N LEU A 24 -8.73 -2.97 -20.19
CA LEU A 24 -8.14 -2.68 -18.88
C LEU A 24 -6.91 -3.56 -18.60
N ASN A 25 -6.99 -4.86 -18.88
CA ASN A 25 -5.86 -5.78 -18.73
C ASN A 25 -4.69 -5.40 -19.66
N THR A 26 -5.00 -4.98 -20.88
CA THR A 26 -4.00 -4.49 -21.85
C THR A 26 -3.33 -3.22 -21.33
N LEU A 27 -4.10 -2.26 -20.81
CA LEU A 27 -3.56 -1.04 -20.20
C LEU A 27 -2.64 -1.38 -19.02
N ALA A 28 -3.09 -2.19 -18.07
CA ALA A 28 -2.29 -2.55 -16.90
C ALA A 28 -1.01 -3.31 -17.27
N SER A 29 -1.08 -4.20 -18.25
CA SER A 29 0.09 -4.92 -18.77
C SER A 29 1.08 -3.98 -19.47
N GLY A 30 0.55 -3.01 -20.23
CA GLY A 30 1.34 -1.94 -20.84
C GLY A 30 2.05 -1.08 -19.79
N MET A 31 1.34 -0.65 -18.76
CA MET A 31 1.91 0.13 -17.65
C MET A 31 3.00 -0.64 -16.91
N THR A 32 2.77 -1.91 -16.58
CA THR A 32 3.81 -2.76 -15.97
C THR A 32 5.05 -2.86 -16.86
N SER A 33 4.88 -3.01 -18.17
CA SER A 33 6.00 -3.19 -19.10
C SER A 33 6.77 -1.89 -19.38
N TRP A 34 6.09 -0.74 -19.40
CA TRP A 34 6.69 0.54 -19.78
C TRP A 34 7.14 1.38 -18.59
N VAL A 35 6.40 1.36 -17.48
CA VAL A 35 6.63 2.23 -16.32
C VAL A 35 7.47 1.52 -15.25
N THR A 36 7.18 0.25 -14.99
CA THR A 36 7.88 -0.53 -13.94
C THR A 36 8.31 -1.92 -14.43
N PRO A 37 9.09 -2.03 -15.53
CA PRO A 37 9.59 -3.31 -16.04
C PRO A 37 10.50 -4.01 -15.02
N SER A 38 10.13 -5.21 -14.58
CA SER A 38 10.88 -5.92 -13.53
C SER A 38 12.29 -6.38 -13.94
N GLN A 39 12.56 -6.46 -15.24
CA GLN A 39 13.82 -6.94 -15.81
C GLN A 39 14.76 -5.80 -16.26
N GLN A 40 14.36 -4.54 -16.07
CA GLN A 40 15.14 -3.37 -16.46
C GLN A 40 15.26 -2.38 -15.30
N ASN A 41 16.30 -1.57 -15.31
CA ASN A 41 16.43 -0.47 -14.35
C ASN A 41 15.52 0.69 -14.77
N TRP A 42 14.32 0.76 -14.19
CA TRP A 42 13.33 1.80 -14.49
C TRP A 42 13.43 3.05 -13.59
N PHE A 43 14.37 3.05 -12.64
CA PHE A 43 14.76 4.24 -11.88
C PHE A 43 16.24 4.17 -11.49
N GLN A 44 16.82 5.34 -11.21
CA GLN A 44 18.16 5.48 -10.64
C GLN A 44 18.22 6.70 -9.72
N TRP A 45 19.08 6.65 -8.71
CA TRP A 45 19.41 7.83 -7.93
C TRP A 45 20.59 8.59 -8.54
N GLU A 46 20.45 9.90 -8.61
CA GLU A 46 21.48 10.81 -9.14
C GLU A 46 21.92 11.79 -8.06
N ALA A 47 23.16 12.23 -8.17
CA ALA A 47 23.72 13.23 -7.28
C ALA A 47 22.99 14.56 -7.46
N ASN A 48 22.68 15.22 -6.34
CA ASN A 48 22.19 16.59 -6.38
C ASN A 48 23.29 17.53 -6.90
N GLU A 49 22.91 18.63 -7.55
CA GLU A 49 23.82 19.67 -8.09
C GLU A 49 24.91 20.12 -7.11
N SER A 50 24.62 20.15 -5.81
CA SER A 50 25.55 20.52 -4.74
C SER A 50 26.72 19.55 -4.53
N VAL A 51 26.61 18.30 -4.98
CA VAL A 51 27.62 17.24 -4.81
C VAL A 51 28.01 16.57 -6.14
N THR A 52 27.63 17.18 -7.27
CA THR A 52 27.95 16.70 -8.61
C THR A 52 29.46 16.71 -8.86
N GLY A 53 29.98 15.63 -9.47
CA GLY A 53 31.38 15.51 -9.89
C GLY A 53 32.26 14.62 -9.01
N SER A 54 31.75 14.15 -7.86
CA SER A 54 32.42 13.12 -7.06
C SER A 54 32.13 11.72 -7.59
N GLU A 55 33.16 11.03 -8.09
CA GLU A 55 33.05 9.63 -8.53
C GLU A 55 32.59 8.71 -7.38
N ALA A 56 33.08 8.95 -6.16
CA ALA A 56 32.69 8.17 -4.99
C ALA A 56 31.20 8.29 -4.67
N VAL A 57 30.61 9.48 -4.84
CA VAL A 57 29.16 9.70 -4.65
C VAL A 57 28.37 8.94 -5.71
N ASN A 58 28.78 9.04 -6.98
CA ASN A 58 28.11 8.34 -8.07
C ASN A 58 28.16 6.81 -7.89
N MET A 59 29.31 6.26 -7.49
CA MET A 59 29.44 4.82 -7.19
C MET A 59 28.52 4.39 -6.04
N TRP A 60 28.42 5.18 -4.98
CA TRP A 60 27.56 4.87 -3.85
C TRP A 60 26.07 4.91 -4.23
N LEU A 61 25.64 5.89 -5.03
CA LEU A 61 24.26 5.98 -5.53
C LEU A 61 23.93 4.85 -6.50
N ALA A 62 24.89 4.41 -7.31
CA ALA A 62 24.74 3.24 -8.17
C ALA A 62 24.54 1.95 -7.34
N ASP A 63 25.31 1.77 -6.25
CA ASP A 63 25.12 0.65 -5.32
C ASP A 63 23.75 0.73 -4.63
N CYS A 64 23.33 1.91 -4.17
CA CYS A 64 21.99 2.11 -3.62
C CYS A 64 20.91 1.70 -4.62
N THR A 65 21.02 2.17 -5.87
CA THR A 65 20.08 1.86 -6.96
C THR A 65 19.98 0.35 -7.17
N ALA A 66 21.11 -0.34 -7.26
CA ALA A 66 21.13 -1.80 -7.39
C ALA A 66 20.48 -2.53 -6.20
N ARG A 67 20.73 -2.05 -4.96
CA ARG A 67 20.11 -2.61 -3.75
C ARG A 67 18.60 -2.43 -3.75
N ALA A 68 18.10 -1.28 -4.17
CA ALA A 68 16.67 -1.01 -4.21
C ALA A 68 15.95 -1.84 -5.26
N HIS A 69 16.50 -1.94 -6.48
CA HIS A 69 15.98 -2.86 -7.51
C HIS A 69 15.92 -4.30 -7.00
N LYS A 70 16.99 -4.77 -6.34
CA LYS A 70 17.03 -6.10 -5.72
C LYS A 70 15.98 -6.27 -4.62
N ALA A 71 15.78 -5.27 -3.77
CA ALA A 71 14.78 -5.30 -2.70
C ALA A 71 13.36 -5.37 -3.26
N LEU A 72 13.05 -4.59 -4.31
CA LEU A 72 11.74 -4.63 -4.97
C LEU A 72 11.51 -5.96 -5.69
N ALA A 73 12.50 -6.49 -6.40
CA ALA A 73 12.42 -7.79 -7.08
C ALA A 73 12.23 -8.96 -6.10
N ASN A 74 12.82 -8.89 -4.91
CA ASN A 74 12.67 -9.90 -3.87
C ASN A 74 11.44 -9.67 -2.97
N SER A 75 10.53 -8.77 -3.36
CA SER A 75 9.28 -8.46 -2.65
C SER A 75 8.05 -8.81 -3.50
N ASN A 76 6.84 -8.47 -3.04
CA ASN A 76 5.64 -8.52 -3.87
C ASN A 76 5.34 -7.21 -4.62
N PHE A 77 6.29 -6.29 -4.74
CA PHE A 77 6.08 -5.00 -5.39
C PHE A 77 5.47 -5.13 -6.80
N TYR A 78 6.07 -5.92 -7.68
CA TYR A 78 5.63 -6.03 -9.08
C TYR A 78 4.22 -6.61 -9.23
N HIS A 79 3.82 -7.48 -8.31
CA HIS A 79 2.43 -7.96 -8.25
C HIS A 79 1.47 -6.86 -7.77
N ALA A 80 1.83 -6.19 -6.66
CA ALA A 80 0.97 -5.17 -6.06
C ALA A 80 0.80 -3.94 -6.95
N VAL A 81 1.86 -3.49 -7.65
CA VAL A 81 1.79 -2.35 -8.57
C VAL A 81 0.96 -2.66 -9.82
N HIS A 82 1.01 -3.91 -10.32
CA HIS A 82 0.16 -4.34 -11.45
C HIS A 82 -1.34 -4.27 -11.09
N LEU A 83 -1.71 -4.76 -9.91
CA LEU A 83 -3.07 -4.58 -9.38
C LEU A 83 -3.43 -3.10 -9.22
N GLY A 84 -2.45 -2.29 -8.81
CA GLY A 84 -2.60 -0.83 -8.76
C GLY A 84 -2.89 -0.18 -10.11
N TYR A 85 -2.30 -0.67 -11.21
CA TYR A 85 -2.62 -0.18 -12.55
C TYR A 85 -4.01 -0.58 -13.03
N LEU A 86 -4.53 -1.74 -12.62
CA LEU A 86 -5.93 -2.11 -12.86
C LEU A 86 -6.87 -1.13 -12.15
N ASP A 87 -6.59 -0.80 -10.89
CA ASP A 87 -7.36 0.19 -10.13
C ASP A 87 -7.29 1.58 -10.74
N LEU A 88 -6.11 2.00 -11.18
CA LEU A 88 -5.92 3.29 -11.82
C LEU A 88 -6.73 3.38 -13.11
N GLY A 89 -6.74 2.32 -13.93
CA GLY A 89 -7.54 2.27 -15.17
C GLY A 89 -9.05 2.18 -14.93
N ALA A 90 -9.48 1.47 -13.89
CA ALA A 90 -10.90 1.26 -13.60
C ALA A 90 -11.54 2.42 -12.82
N PHE A 91 -10.83 2.96 -11.83
CA PHE A 91 -11.37 3.90 -10.84
C PHE A 91 -10.65 5.26 -10.82
N GLY A 92 -9.49 5.38 -11.48
CA GLY A 92 -8.71 6.62 -11.54
C GLY A 92 -7.89 6.92 -10.29
N THR A 93 -8.05 6.16 -9.20
CA THR A 93 -7.30 6.36 -7.95
C THR A 93 -6.72 5.03 -7.47
N VAL A 94 -5.48 5.04 -7.00
CA VAL A 94 -4.79 3.86 -6.48
C VAL A 94 -4.11 4.16 -5.15
N GLY A 95 -4.20 3.22 -4.21
CA GLY A 95 -3.51 3.25 -2.93
C GLY A 95 -2.57 2.06 -2.79
N LEU A 96 -1.27 2.31 -2.73
CA LEU A 96 -0.24 1.31 -2.46
C LEU A 96 0.42 1.59 -1.12
N TYR A 97 0.26 0.67 -0.17
CA TYR A 97 0.84 0.76 1.16
C TYR A 97 2.07 -0.13 1.25
N ALA A 98 3.22 0.43 1.60
CA ALA A 98 4.46 -0.30 1.84
C ALA A 98 4.73 -0.44 3.34
N GLU A 99 5.13 -1.63 3.77
CA GLU A 99 5.59 -1.91 5.12
C GLU A 99 6.80 -2.85 5.09
N GLU A 100 7.52 -2.94 6.20
CA GLU A 100 8.54 -3.95 6.39
C GLU A 100 7.90 -5.35 6.36
N GLY A 101 8.49 -6.26 5.59
CA GLY A 101 7.98 -7.62 5.51
C GLY A 101 8.55 -8.51 6.61
N LYS A 102 7.77 -9.52 7.04
CA LYS A 102 8.22 -10.55 7.99
C LYS A 102 9.08 -11.62 7.30
N ASP A 103 8.63 -12.10 6.13
CA ASP A 103 9.29 -13.17 5.36
C ASP A 103 10.07 -12.66 4.14
N ARG A 104 9.87 -11.39 3.78
CA ARG A 104 10.48 -10.71 2.64
C ARG A 104 10.94 -9.31 3.05
N PRO A 105 11.90 -8.69 2.36
CA PRO A 105 12.42 -7.37 2.77
C PRO A 105 11.34 -6.28 2.85
N LEU A 106 10.41 -6.30 1.90
CA LEU A 106 9.33 -5.32 1.79
C LEU A 106 8.01 -6.04 1.55
N ASN A 107 6.94 -5.54 2.14
CA ASN A 107 5.59 -6.02 1.91
C ASN A 107 4.71 -4.88 1.41
N PHE A 108 4.14 -5.05 0.23
CA PHE A 108 3.22 -4.09 -0.38
C PHE A 108 1.78 -4.61 -0.24
N ARG A 109 0.88 -3.73 0.17
CA ARG A 109 -0.56 -3.99 0.24
C ARG A 109 -1.30 -3.00 -0.63
N TRP A 110 -2.36 -3.48 -1.24
CA TRP A 110 -3.22 -2.73 -2.14
C TRP A 110 -4.63 -2.62 -1.56
N HIS A 111 -5.31 -1.51 -1.82
CA HIS A 111 -6.49 -1.10 -1.08
C HIS A 111 -7.66 -0.59 -1.95
N ALA A 112 -7.99 -1.23 -3.07
CA ALA A 112 -9.20 -0.82 -3.82
C ALA A 112 -10.44 -0.68 -2.90
N GLY A 113 -11.15 0.44 -3.02
CA GLY A 113 -12.41 0.69 -2.30
C GLY A 113 -12.33 0.74 -0.77
N THR A 114 -11.13 0.67 -0.18
CA THR A 114 -10.94 0.61 1.28
C THR A 114 -10.21 1.82 1.85
N PHE A 115 -9.95 2.84 1.03
CA PHE A 115 -9.36 4.10 1.47
C PHE A 115 -10.10 5.31 0.89
N ALA A 116 -9.91 6.45 1.54
CA ALA A 116 -10.25 7.77 1.05
C ALA A 116 -9.05 8.69 1.28
N CYS A 117 -8.83 9.63 0.36
CA CYS A 117 -7.84 10.68 0.51
C CYS A 117 -8.52 12.05 0.44
N ALA A 118 -7.90 13.05 1.08
CA ALA A 118 -8.30 14.44 0.98
C ALA A 118 -7.10 15.31 0.57
N GLU A 119 -7.41 16.37 -0.16
CA GLU A 119 -6.45 17.36 -0.64
C GLU A 119 -6.47 18.60 0.25
N ASN A 120 -5.32 19.26 0.37
CA ASN A 120 -5.22 20.58 0.98
C ASN A 120 -5.66 21.68 -0.01
N GLU A 121 -5.56 22.95 0.42
CA GLU A 121 -5.93 24.12 -0.40
C GLU A 121 -5.13 24.25 -1.71
N GLN A 122 -4.02 23.53 -1.85
CA GLN A 122 -3.17 23.51 -3.04
C GLN A 122 -3.45 22.29 -3.95
N GLY A 123 -4.47 21.49 -3.64
CA GLY A 123 -4.77 20.25 -4.38
C GLY A 123 -3.76 19.12 -4.11
N THR A 124 -2.93 19.24 -3.08
CA THR A 124 -1.98 18.18 -2.70
C THR A 124 -2.62 17.26 -1.67
N VAL A 125 -2.59 15.95 -1.92
CA VAL A 125 -3.07 14.95 -0.96
C VAL A 125 -2.25 15.04 0.33
N ASP A 126 -2.91 15.39 1.43
CA ASP A 126 -2.28 15.52 2.74
C ASP A 126 -2.89 14.57 3.78
N ARG A 127 -4.07 14.01 3.52
CA ARG A 127 -4.76 13.06 4.40
C ARG A 127 -5.14 11.80 3.65
N VAL A 128 -4.89 10.66 4.27
CA VAL A 128 -5.30 9.34 3.78
C VAL A 128 -5.87 8.54 4.94
N PHE A 129 -7.08 8.04 4.78
CA PHE A 129 -7.73 7.14 5.72
C PHE A 129 -8.00 5.82 5.03
N ARG A 130 -7.67 4.69 5.66
CA ARG A 130 -8.05 3.37 5.18
C ARG A 130 -8.72 2.55 6.27
N PHE A 131 -9.62 1.69 5.85
CA PHE A 131 -10.33 0.76 6.70
C PHE A 131 -9.90 -0.66 6.36
N PHE A 132 -9.62 -1.45 7.38
CA PHE A 132 -9.28 -2.86 7.19
C PHE A 132 -9.81 -3.65 8.38
N THR A 133 -10.03 -4.93 8.16
CA THR A 133 -10.55 -5.82 9.19
C THR A 133 -9.45 -6.78 9.59
N LEU A 134 -9.21 -6.89 10.90
CA LEU A 134 -8.33 -7.91 11.46
C LEU A 134 -9.14 -8.82 12.36
N THR A 135 -8.75 -10.09 12.44
CA THR A 135 -9.23 -10.95 13.52
C THR A 135 -8.58 -10.52 14.84
N ALA A 136 -9.21 -10.83 15.98
CA ALA A 136 -8.65 -10.54 17.29
C ALA A 136 -7.24 -11.13 17.45
N GLY A 137 -7.01 -12.34 16.92
CA GLY A 137 -5.67 -12.95 16.88
C GLY A 137 -4.66 -12.16 16.05
N GLN A 138 -5.04 -11.73 14.83
CA GLN A 138 -4.17 -10.92 13.97
C GLN A 138 -3.85 -9.55 14.58
N ALA A 139 -4.82 -8.92 15.22
CA ALA A 139 -4.64 -7.63 15.88
C ALA A 139 -3.65 -7.73 17.05
N VAL A 140 -3.75 -8.78 17.88
CA VAL A 140 -2.80 -9.00 18.97
C VAL A 140 -1.41 -9.36 18.45
N GLU A 141 -1.31 -10.15 17.39
CA GLU A 141 -0.01 -10.45 16.74
C GLU A 141 0.66 -9.20 16.15
N GLN A 142 -0.13 -8.30 15.57
CA GLN A 142 0.37 -7.11 14.89
C GLN A 142 0.75 -5.99 15.87
N PHE A 143 -0.05 -5.76 16.91
CA PHE A 143 0.12 -4.61 17.81
C PHE A 143 0.68 -4.98 19.18
N GLY A 144 0.74 -6.27 19.54
CA GLY A 144 1.22 -6.74 20.83
C GLY A 144 0.50 -6.06 21.99
N ASP A 145 1.27 -5.41 22.87
CA ASP A 145 0.74 -4.66 24.00
C ASP A 145 -0.11 -3.45 23.59
N GLY A 146 0.11 -2.90 22.40
CA GLY A 146 -0.70 -1.82 21.82
C GLY A 146 -2.04 -2.28 21.24
N ALA A 147 -2.35 -3.58 21.23
CA ALA A 147 -3.62 -4.07 20.69
C ALA A 147 -4.83 -3.57 21.51
N PRO A 148 -5.97 -3.27 20.86
CA PRO A 148 -7.18 -2.86 21.57
C PRO A 148 -7.61 -3.88 22.63
N ALA A 149 -8.08 -3.40 23.78
CA ALA A 149 -8.50 -4.26 24.89
C ALA A 149 -9.57 -5.30 24.48
N VAL A 150 -10.50 -4.92 23.60
CA VAL A 150 -11.51 -5.84 23.06
C VAL A 150 -10.91 -7.01 22.29
N CYS A 151 -9.83 -6.79 21.53
CA CYS A 151 -9.13 -7.85 20.81
C CYS A 151 -8.42 -8.79 21.79
N LYS A 152 -7.78 -8.25 22.83
CA LYS A 152 -7.12 -9.06 23.87
C LYS A 152 -8.14 -9.93 24.63
N GLN A 153 -9.26 -9.34 25.05
CA GLN A 153 -10.35 -10.06 25.71
C GLN A 153 -10.94 -11.18 24.85
N ASP A 154 -11.08 -10.95 23.54
CA ASP A 154 -11.53 -11.99 22.61
C ASP A 154 -10.50 -13.12 22.47
N VAL A 155 -9.21 -12.81 22.45
CA VAL A 155 -8.16 -13.83 22.44
C VAL A 155 -8.18 -14.66 23.73
N ASP A 156 -8.28 -14.02 24.90
CA ASP A 156 -8.29 -14.68 26.21
C ASP A 156 -9.51 -15.60 26.37
N ALA A 157 -10.66 -15.19 25.81
CA ALA A 157 -11.88 -15.98 25.81
C ALA A 157 -11.98 -16.98 24.64
N ASN A 158 -10.86 -17.29 23.98
CA ASN A 158 -10.75 -18.24 22.87
C ASN A 158 -11.61 -17.91 21.63
N ARG A 159 -11.91 -16.63 21.41
CA ARG A 159 -12.63 -16.09 20.24
C ARG A 159 -11.68 -15.37 19.27
N ARG A 160 -10.53 -15.99 18.99
CA ARG A 160 -9.45 -15.41 18.15
C ARG A 160 -9.90 -15.01 16.74
N HIS A 161 -10.97 -15.61 16.23
CA HIS A 161 -11.50 -15.36 14.88
C HIS A 161 -12.48 -14.19 14.80
N ASN A 162 -12.87 -13.59 15.93
CA ASN A 162 -13.73 -12.41 15.94
C ASN A 162 -13.09 -11.28 15.14
N LYS A 163 -13.85 -10.70 14.21
CA LYS A 163 -13.40 -9.65 13.31
C LYS A 163 -13.66 -8.27 13.92
N HIS A 164 -12.64 -7.43 13.90
CA HIS A 164 -12.69 -6.05 14.36
C HIS A 164 -12.25 -5.13 13.24
N GLN A 165 -12.96 -4.02 13.06
CA GLN A 165 -12.63 -3.01 12.05
C GLN A 165 -11.62 -2.01 12.62
N PHE A 166 -10.58 -1.74 11.84
CA PHE A 166 -9.51 -0.80 12.15
C PHE A 166 -9.49 0.33 11.13
N ILE A 167 -9.13 1.52 11.60
CA ILE A 167 -8.89 2.69 10.77
C ILE A 167 -7.41 3.03 10.89
N HIS A 168 -6.72 3.10 9.76
CA HIS A 168 -5.39 3.69 9.68
C HIS A 168 -5.52 5.07 9.05
N ALA A 169 -5.16 6.09 9.82
CA ALA A 169 -5.27 7.48 9.45
C ALA A 169 -3.87 8.10 9.38
N VAL A 170 -3.52 8.61 8.21
CA VAL A 170 -2.29 9.35 7.94
C VAL A 170 -2.70 10.78 7.62
N TYR A 171 -2.31 11.73 8.45
CA TYR A 171 -2.65 13.15 8.26
C TYR A 171 -1.59 14.04 8.89
N PRO A 172 -1.48 15.31 8.46
CA PRO A 172 -0.46 16.21 8.97
C PRO A 172 -0.73 16.50 10.44
N ARG A 173 0.34 16.51 11.24
CA ARG A 173 0.26 16.93 12.64
C ARG A 173 0.12 18.45 12.73
N ASP A 174 -0.74 18.90 13.64
CA ASP A 174 -0.85 20.31 14.04
C ASP A 174 0.52 20.89 14.39
N ARG A 175 0.80 22.11 13.93
CA ARG A 175 2.13 22.76 14.07
C ARG A 175 2.60 22.83 15.52
N LYS A 176 1.68 23.05 16.46
CA LYS A 176 1.91 23.10 17.91
C LYS A 176 2.38 21.76 18.52
N ASP A 177 2.01 20.64 17.89
CA ASP A 177 2.31 19.29 18.39
C ASP A 177 3.51 18.67 17.67
N ARG A 178 4.11 19.39 16.70
CA ARG A 178 5.33 18.93 16.02
C ARG A 178 6.50 19.03 16.99
N ASN A 179 7.16 17.89 17.24
CA ASN A 179 8.40 17.86 18.00
C ASN A 179 9.46 18.71 17.29
N PRO A 180 10.05 19.72 17.95
CA PRO A 180 11.13 20.52 17.36
C PRO A 180 12.36 19.69 16.97
N ALA A 181 12.52 18.50 17.55
CA ALA A 181 13.62 17.58 17.31
C ALA A 181 13.38 16.54 16.18
N GLY A 182 12.27 16.64 15.43
CA GLY A 182 11.96 15.73 14.32
C GLY A 182 11.05 14.55 14.68
N GLY A 183 10.77 13.69 13.69
CA GLY A 183 9.87 12.53 13.78
C GLY A 183 10.38 11.41 14.70
N PRO A 184 9.66 10.27 14.80
CA PRO A 184 10.15 9.09 15.52
C PRO A 184 11.55 8.72 15.01
N MET A 185 12.49 8.47 15.93
CA MET A 185 13.90 8.18 15.62
C MET A 185 14.69 9.35 14.98
N GLY A 186 14.29 10.61 15.16
CA GLY A 186 15.08 11.77 14.71
C GLY A 186 15.07 11.98 13.20
N MET A 187 14.08 11.42 12.50
CA MET A 187 13.87 11.66 11.07
C MET A 187 13.56 13.15 10.82
N PRO A 188 14.12 13.78 9.78
CA PRO A 188 13.75 15.13 9.38
C PRO A 188 12.25 15.23 9.12
N VAL A 189 11.64 16.32 9.60
CA VAL A 189 10.26 16.72 9.31
C VAL A 189 10.16 17.49 8.00
#